data_AF-A0A925WIC4-F1
#
_entry.id   AF-A0A925WIC4-F1
#
_cell.length_a   1.000
_cell.length_b   1.000
_cell.length_c   1.000
_cell.angle_alpha   90.00
_cell.angle_beta   90.00
_cell.angle_gamma   90.00
#
_symmetry.space_group_name_H-M   'P 1'
#
loop_
_entity.id
_entity.type
_entity.pdbx_description
1 polymer ?
#
loop_
_entity_poly.entity_id
_entity_poly.type
_entity_poly.pdbx_seq_one_letter_code
_entity_poly.pdbx_strand_id
1 'polypeptide(L)'
;MENKNVSVLTRRQFLRQAACAAVGTAALTSAIRDLRFMNAAVAQSNVSDYKAMVCIFMAGGNDSNNLIIPTIQSEYDNYAAIRS
;
A
#
# COMPACT_ATOMS: atom_id res chain seq x y z
N MET A 1 46.65 5.52 -3.88
CA MET A 1 45.65 5.63 -2.80
C MET A 1 44.36 6.11 -3.44
N GLU A 2 43.35 5.25 -3.51
CA GLU A 2 42.09 5.53 -4.21
C GLU A 2 41.16 6.34 -3.29
N ASN A 3 40.90 7.59 -3.66
CA ASN A 3 40.00 8.47 -2.91
C ASN A 3 38.55 8.02 -3.14
N LYS A 4 37.99 7.26 -2.19
CA LYS A 4 36.56 6.99 -2.14
C LYS A 4 35.80 8.29 -1.87
N ASN A 5 35.16 8.84 -2.88
CA ASN A 5 34.19 9.92 -2.73
C ASN A 5 32.99 9.40 -1.95
N VAL A 6 32.89 9.75 -0.67
CA VAL A 6 31.72 9.45 0.14
C VAL A 6 30.61 10.39 -0.32
N SER A 7 29.58 9.85 -0.97
CA SER A 7 28.39 10.62 -1.33
C SER A 7 27.64 11.00 -0.04
N VAL A 8 27.80 12.24 0.40
CA VAL A 8 27.08 12.76 1.57
C VAL A 8 25.59 12.84 1.22
N LEU A 9 24.77 12.01 1.87
CA LEU A 9 23.31 12.08 1.74
C LEU A 9 22.83 13.47 2.14
N THR A 10 22.20 14.18 1.22
CA THR A 10 21.60 15.48 1.57
C THR A 10 20.42 15.28 2.50
N ARG A 11 20.16 16.25 3.39
CA ARG A 11 18.98 16.23 4.29
C ARG A 11 17.68 15.94 3.54
N ARG A 12 17.52 16.49 2.33
CA ARG A 12 16.34 16.27 1.49
C ARG A 12 16.24 14.84 0.96
N GLN A 13 17.35 14.23 0.55
CA GLN A 13 17.37 12.83 0.10
C GLN A 13 17.05 11.89 1.25
N PHE A 14 17.62 12.14 2.44
CA PHE A 14 17.30 11.37 3.65
C PHE A 14 15.80 11.43 3.98
N LEU A 15 15.20 12.62 4.03
CA LEU A 15 13.78 12.78 4.34
C LEU A 15 12.87 12.09 3.31
N ARG A 16 13.19 12.19 2.02
CA ARG A 16 12.42 11.51 0.96
C ARG A 16 12.50 10.00 1.09
N GLN A 17 13.70 9.46 1.30
CA GLN A 17 13.90 8.03 1.42
C GLN A 17 13.28 7.46 2.70
N ALA A 18 13.40 8.18 3.81
CA ALA A 18 12.76 7.82 5.08
C ALA A 18 11.23 7.85 4.97
N ALA A 19 10.64 8.87 4.31
CA ALA A 19 9.20 8.94 4.11
C ALA A 19 8.67 7.79 3.23
N CYS A 20 9.32 7.51 2.10
CA CYS A 20 8.95 6.39 1.24
C CYS A 20 9.10 5.04 1.96
N ALA A 21 10.19 4.84 2.70
CA ALA A 21 10.41 3.63 3.47
C ALA A 21 9.36 3.47 4.58
N ALA A 22 9.05 4.53 5.33
CA ALA A 22 8.08 4.50 6.42
C ALA A 22 6.66 4.15 5.95
N VAL A 23 6.20 4.74 4.84
CA VAL A 23 4.88 4.41 4.27
C VAL A 23 4.86 2.96 3.77
N GLY A 24 5.92 2.53 3.09
CA GLY A 24 6.03 1.15 2.60
C GLY A 24 6.07 0.11 3.72
N THR A 25 6.85 0.35 4.78
CA THR A 25 6.97 -0.57 5.91
C THR A 25 5.70 -0.61 6.76
N ALA A 26 5.00 0.52 6.93
CA ALA A 26 3.73 0.56 7.65
C ALA A 26 2.66 -0.30 6.94
N ALA A 27 2.50 -0.13 5.63
CA ALA A 27 1.56 -0.91 4.82
C ALA A 27 1.89 -2.41 4.81
N LEU A 28 3.19 -2.76 4.71
CA LEU A 28 3.62 -4.16 4.78
C LEU A 28 3.33 -4.76 6.16
N THR A 29 3.61 -4.02 7.23
CA THR A 29 3.42 -4.49 8.61
C THR A 29 1.94 -4.69 8.94
N SER A 30 1.05 -3.78 8.49
CA SER A 30 -0.39 -3.97 8.68
C SER A 30 -0.90 -5.20 7.93
N ALA A 31 -0.49 -5.39 6.68
CA ALA A 31 -0.86 -6.58 5.90
C ALA A 31 -0.39 -7.88 6.57
N ILE A 32 0.86 -7.93 7.04
CA ILE A 32 1.39 -9.10 7.76
C ILE A 32 0.59 -9.35 9.05
N ARG A 33 0.29 -8.30 9.82
CA ARG A 33 -0.50 -8.40 11.06
C ARG A 33 -1.87 -9.00 10.78
N ASP A 34 -2.57 -8.52 9.77
CA ASP A 34 -3.93 -8.97 9.46
C ASP A 34 -3.92 -10.43 8.97
N LEU A 35 -2.94 -10.82 8.15
CA LEU A 35 -2.74 -12.23 7.76
C LEU A 35 -2.48 -13.14 8.96
N ARG A 36 -1.69 -12.68 9.94
CA ARG A 36 -1.40 -13.45 11.16
C ARG A 36 -2.66 -13.60 12.03
N PHE A 37 -3.47 -12.55 12.11
CA PHE A 37 -4.74 -12.59 12.84
C PHE A 37 -5.74 -13.57 12.20
N MET A 38 -5.86 -13.55 10.86
CA MET A 38 -6.70 -14.50 10.14
C MET A 38 -6.23 -15.95 10.32
N ASN A 39 -4.92 -16.20 10.29
CA ASN A 39 -4.38 -17.53 10.56
C ASN A 39 -4.74 -18.04 11.97
N ALA A 40 -4.67 -17.17 12.98
CA ALA A 40 -5.07 -17.50 14.34
C ALA A 40 -6.58 -17.80 14.45
N ALA A 41 -7.43 -17.03 13.76
CA ALA A 41 -8.88 -17.23 13.75
C ALA A 41 -9.27 -18.56 13.08
N VAL A 42 -8.62 -18.90 11.96
CA VAL A 42 -8.85 -20.20 11.28
C VAL A 42 -8.41 -21.37 12.15
N ALA A 43 -7.32 -21.25 12.91
CA ALA A 43 -6.86 -22.32 13.81
C ALA A 43 -7.87 -22.66 14.93
N GLN A 44 -8.76 -21.74 15.30
CA GLN A 44 -9.82 -21.97 16.29
C GLN A 44 -11.13 -22.53 15.68
N SER A 45 -11.21 -22.62 14.35
CA SER A 45 -12.44 -22.93 13.63
C SER A 45 -12.30 -24.26 12.88
N ASN A 46 -13.24 -25.19 13.06
CA ASN A 46 -13.34 -26.37 12.19
C ASN A 46 -13.94 -25.95 10.84
N VAL A 47 -13.06 -25.67 9.87
CA VAL A 47 -13.46 -25.30 8.51
C VAL A 47 -13.90 -26.56 7.75
N SER A 48 -15.21 -26.79 7.64
CA SER A 48 -15.79 -27.97 6.96
C SER A 48 -15.82 -27.86 5.43
N ASP A 49 -15.82 -26.64 4.90
CA ASP A 49 -15.96 -26.36 3.46
C ASP A 49 -14.73 -25.63 2.93
N TYR A 50 -14.50 -25.69 1.62
CA TYR A 50 -13.39 -24.98 0.98
C TYR A 50 -13.43 -23.48 1.24
N LYS A 51 -12.32 -22.92 1.75
CA LYS A 51 -12.13 -21.49 2.01
C LYS A 51 -10.74 -21.11 1.49
N ALA A 52 -10.64 -20.05 0.70
CA ALA A 52 -9.38 -19.51 0.19
C ALA A 52 -9.31 -18.00 0.46
N MET A 53 -8.13 -17.51 0.84
CA MET A 53 -7.84 -16.07 0.93
C MET A 53 -7.17 -15.59 -0.35
N VAL A 54 -7.74 -14.57 -0.98
CA VAL A 54 -7.18 -13.94 -2.18
C VAL A 54 -6.52 -12.62 -1.78
N CYS A 55 -5.20 -12.57 -1.84
CA CYS A 55 -4.45 -11.34 -1.58
C CYS A 55 -4.33 -10.54 -2.90
N ILE A 56 -5.08 -9.45 -3.02
CA ILE A 56 -5.04 -8.56 -4.18
C ILE A 56 -4.07 -7.44 -3.89
N PHE A 57 -2.86 -7.52 -4.44
CA PHE A 57 -1.87 -6.46 -4.31
C PHE A 57 -2.00 -5.49 -5.49
N MET A 58 -2.53 -4.29 -5.23
CA MET A 58 -2.74 -3.26 -6.25
C MET A 58 -1.47 -2.43 -6.49
N ALA A 59 -0.38 -3.10 -6.91
CA ALA A 59 0.86 -2.43 -7.29
C ALA A 59 0.67 -1.68 -8.61
N GLY A 60 0.84 -0.35 -8.59
CA GLY A 60 0.89 0.44 -9.82
C GLY A 60 -0.27 1.43 -10.03
N GLY A 61 -0.74 2.11 -8.97
CA GLY A 61 -1.53 3.34 -9.15
C GLY A 61 -2.98 3.28 -8.70
N ASN A 62 -3.34 2.40 -7.77
CA ASN A 62 -4.53 2.66 -6.94
C ASN A 62 -4.20 3.79 -5.96
N ASP A 63 -4.15 5.01 -6.48
CA ASP A 63 -4.24 6.21 -5.67
C ASP A 63 -5.67 6.35 -5.15
N SER A 64 -5.85 7.01 -4.02
CA SER A 64 -7.17 7.14 -3.36
C SER A 64 -8.26 7.68 -4.30
N ASN A 65 -7.87 8.42 -5.35
CA ASN A 65 -8.76 8.94 -6.37
C ASN A 65 -9.50 7.84 -7.15
N ASN A 66 -9.02 6.59 -7.21
CA ASN A 66 -9.72 5.50 -7.92
C ASN A 66 -10.47 4.55 -6.99
N LEU A 67 -10.33 4.74 -5.67
CA LEU A 67 -10.98 3.91 -4.69
C LEU A 67 -12.40 4.42 -4.38
N ILE A 68 -12.64 5.72 -4.51
CA ILE A 68 -13.94 6.35 -4.21
C ILE A 68 -14.37 7.16 -5.43
N ILE A 69 -15.40 6.67 -6.11
CA ILE A 69 -16.03 7.36 -7.24
C ILE A 69 -17.18 8.21 -6.70
N PRO A 70 -17.18 9.54 -6.94
CA PRO A 70 -18.28 10.39 -6.49
C PRO A 70 -19.57 10.02 -7.24
N THR A 71 -20.69 10.05 -6.53
CA THR A 71 -22.01 9.67 -7.07
C THR A 71 -22.85 10.89 -7.48
N ILE A 72 -22.44 12.09 -7.10
CA ILE A 72 -23.08 13.34 -7.51
C ILE A 72 -22.61 13.66 -8.94
N GLN A 73 -23.55 13.90 -9.86
CA GLN A 73 -23.26 14.04 -11.30
C GLN A 73 -22.18 15.09 -11.60
N SER A 74 -22.26 16.27 -11.00
CA SER A 74 -21.26 17.34 -11.21
C SER A 74 -19.85 16.97 -10.71
N GLU A 75 -19.76 16.16 -9.66
CA GLU A 75 -18.49 15.69 -9.12
C GLU A 75 -17.93 14.53 -9.97
N TYR A 76 -18.83 13.67 -10.46
CA TYR A 76 -18.49 12.60 -11.40
C TYR A 76 -17.95 13.14 -12.72
N ASP A 77 -18.57 14.17 -13.30
CA ASP A 77 -18.12 14.77 -14.55
C ASP A 77 -16.69 15.32 -14.43
N ASN A 78 -16.36 15.95 -13.30
CA ASN A 78 -15.01 16.41 -12.99
C ASN A 78 -14.03 15.23 -12.81
N TYR A 79 -14.44 14.20 -12.06
CA TYR A 79 -13.66 12.97 -11.89
C TYR A 79 -13.34 12.31 -13.25
N ALA A 80 -14.33 12.20 -14.14
CA ALA A 80 -14.20 11.60 -15.46
C ALA A 80 -13.22 12.39 -16.35
N ALA A 81 -13.30 13.73 -16.35
CA ALA A 81 -12.41 14.59 -17.13
C ALA A 81 -10.94 14.50 -16.70
N ILE A 82 -10.66 14.29 -15.41
CA ILE A 82 -9.28 14.09 -14.91
C ILE A 82 -8.71 12.72 -15.30
N ARG A 83 -9.59 11.74 -15.59
CA ARG A 83 -9.23 10.34 -15.85
C ARG A 83 -9.18 9.94 -17.33
N SER A 84 -9.67 10.79 -18.24
CA SER A 84 -9.63 10.60 -19.71
C SER A 84 -8.40 11.22 -20.35
#